data_AF-X1FBX0-F1
#
_entry.id   AF-X1FBX0-F1
#
_cell.length_a   1.000
_cell.length_b   1.000
_cell.length_c   1.000
_cell.angle_alpha   90.00
_cell.angle_beta   90.00
_cell.angle_gamma   90.00
#
_symmetry.space_group_name_H-M   'P 1'
#
loop_
_entity.id
_entity.type
_entity.pdbx_description
1 polymer ?
#
loop_
_entity_poly.entity_id
_entity_poly.type
_entity_poly.pdbx_seq_one_letter_code
_entity_poly.pdbx_strand_id
1 'polypeptide(L)'
;NKKSQELILDKIGGSTCEYGNPVDYWPPERFIGTKICEIYTTSANTLMKDKNVDGLILALEFFIEIEFDFTIFENLIKSYPDKPIIPILIQA
;
A
#
# COMPACT_ATOMS: atom_id res chain seq x y z
N ASN A 1 10.92 7.20 7.83
CA ASN A 1 11.26 8.65 7.97
C ASN A 1 9.98 9.40 8.36
N LYS A 2 10.03 10.39 9.28
CA LYS A 2 8.86 11.22 9.68
C LYS A 2 8.10 11.80 8.48
N LYS A 3 8.81 12.23 7.44
CA LYS A 3 8.20 12.79 6.21
C LYS A 3 7.35 11.78 5.42
N SER A 4 7.77 10.51 5.39
CA SER A 4 7.01 9.44 4.74
C SER A 4 5.75 9.10 5.55
N GLN A 5 5.88 9.07 6.88
CA GLN A 5 4.79 8.84 7.81
C GLN A 5 3.73 9.95 7.73
N GLU A 6 4.14 11.22 7.68
CA GLU A 6 3.23 12.36 7.48
C GLU A 6 2.46 12.27 6.16
N LEU A 7 3.12 11.94 5.05
CA LEU A 7 2.45 11.75 3.75
C LEU A 7 1.45 10.59 3.78
N ILE A 8 1.79 9.49 4.47
CA ILE A 8 0.92 8.32 4.59
C ILE A 8 -0.29 8.67 5.47
N LEU A 9 -0.08 9.30 6.62
CA LEU A 9 -1.14 9.74 7.52
C LEU A 9 -2.07 10.76 6.86
N ASP A 10 -1.53 11.74 6.14
CA ASP A 10 -2.28 12.81 5.49
C ASP A 10 -3.09 12.32 4.28
N LYS A 11 -2.54 11.39 3.48
CA LYS A 11 -3.19 10.91 2.25
C LYS A 11 -4.06 9.68 2.41
N ILE A 12 -3.72 8.78 3.33
CA ILE A 12 -4.35 7.46 3.45
C ILE A 12 -5.17 7.35 4.73
N GLY A 13 -4.85 8.15 5.77
CA GLY A 13 -5.47 8.00 7.09
C GLY A 13 -5.07 6.71 7.81
N GLY A 14 -4.05 5.99 7.30
CA GLY A 14 -3.67 4.65 7.76
C GLY A 14 -2.30 4.62 8.43
N SER A 15 -2.29 4.40 9.74
CA SER A 15 -1.22 3.74 10.48
C SER A 15 -1.72 3.51 11.90
N THR A 16 -2.20 2.31 12.17
CA THR A 16 -2.56 1.87 13.53
C THR A 16 -1.33 1.59 14.40
N CYS A 17 -0.14 1.55 13.80
CA CYS A 17 1.13 1.33 14.49
C CYS A 17 1.82 2.64 14.87
N GLU A 18 2.25 2.76 16.14
CA GLU A 18 3.04 3.90 16.67
C GLU A 18 4.33 4.14 15.85
N TYR A 19 4.89 3.07 15.28
CA TYR A 19 6.14 3.10 14.52
C TYR A 19 5.95 3.31 13.01
N GLY A 20 4.72 3.45 12.51
CA GLY A 20 4.44 3.72 11.09
C GLY A 20 4.59 2.54 10.14
N ASN A 21 4.84 1.33 10.66
CA ASN A 21 4.95 0.08 9.92
C ASN A 21 4.36 -1.07 10.77
N PRO A 22 3.37 -1.85 10.29
CA PRO A 22 2.75 -1.78 8.96
C PRO A 22 1.94 -0.50 8.75
N VAL A 23 1.81 -0.11 7.47
CA VAL A 23 0.82 0.88 7.04
C VAL A 23 -0.51 0.13 6.89
N ASP A 24 -1.38 0.31 7.87
CA ASP A 24 -2.66 -0.39 7.97
C ASP A 24 -3.82 0.54 7.60
N TYR A 25 -4.57 0.17 6.58
CA TYR A 25 -5.74 0.88 6.07
C TYR A 25 -7.06 0.15 6.41
N TRP A 26 -7.00 -0.97 7.13
CA TRP A 26 -8.17 -1.77 7.43
C TRP A 26 -8.92 -1.28 8.69
N PRO A 27 -10.26 -1.29 8.72
CA PRO A 27 -11.17 -1.57 7.60
C PRO A 27 -11.38 -0.35 6.69
N PRO A 28 -11.68 -0.55 5.39
CA PRO A 28 -11.97 0.55 4.49
C PRO A 28 -13.29 1.23 4.87
N GLU A 29 -13.35 2.55 4.72
CA GLU A 29 -14.58 3.33 4.95
C GLU A 29 -15.73 2.88 4.01
N ARG A 30 -15.39 2.45 2.79
CA ARG A 30 -16.31 1.91 1.79
C ARG A 30 -15.61 0.81 0.98
N PHE A 31 -16.36 -0.24 0.64
CA PHE A 31 -15.91 -1.33 -0.24
C PHE A 31 -15.97 -0.90 -1.72
N ILE A 32 -15.11 0.05 -2.11
CA ILE A 32 -15.00 0.53 -3.49
C ILE A 32 -13.60 0.19 -3.99
N GLY A 33 -13.50 -0.75 -4.93
CA GLY A 33 -12.22 -1.29 -5.41
C GLY A 33 -11.25 -0.25 -5.93
N THR A 34 -11.73 0.74 -6.71
CA THR A 34 -10.88 1.82 -7.21
C THR A 34 -10.25 2.65 -6.10
N LYS A 35 -11.01 2.96 -5.03
CA LYS A 35 -10.51 3.72 -3.86
C LYS A 35 -9.46 2.90 -3.08
N ILE A 36 -9.72 1.60 -2.92
CA ILE A 36 -8.79 0.68 -2.26
C ILE A 36 -7.49 0.55 -3.07
N CYS A 37 -7.58 0.35 -4.38
CA CYS A 37 -6.45 0.30 -5.30
C CYS A 37 -5.62 1.59 -5.28
N GLU A 38 -6.26 2.77 -5.27
CA GLU A 38 -5.57 4.07 -5.19
C GLU A 38 -4.76 4.19 -3.90
N ILE A 39 -5.32 3.74 -2.78
CA ILE A 39 -4.69 3.76 -1.48
C ILE A 39 -3.47 2.84 -1.45
N TYR A 40 -3.61 1.58 -1.88
CA TYR A 40 -2.47 0.68 -1.97
C TYR A 40 -1.37 1.22 -2.89
N THR A 41 -1.75 1.80 -4.04
CA THR A 41 -0.80 2.37 -5.00
C THR A 41 -0.06 3.56 -4.40
N THR A 42 -0.76 4.46 -3.72
CA THR A 42 -0.18 5.66 -3.10
C THR A 42 0.74 5.29 -1.94
N SER A 43 0.31 4.37 -1.07
CA SER A 43 1.09 3.84 0.04
C SER A 43 2.37 3.19 -0.46
N ALA A 44 2.25 2.25 -1.40
CA ALA A 44 3.37 1.50 -1.94
C ALA A 44 4.39 2.43 -2.62
N ASN A 45 3.94 3.36 -3.45
CA ASN A 45 4.84 4.35 -4.08
C ASN A 45 5.54 5.24 -3.03
N THR A 46 4.84 5.64 -1.97
CA THR A 46 5.42 6.51 -0.94
C THR A 46 6.49 5.76 -0.14
N LEU A 47 6.24 4.51 0.23
CA LEU A 47 7.20 3.65 0.93
C LEU A 47 8.43 3.35 0.05
N MET A 48 8.21 2.96 -1.20
CA MET A 48 9.30 2.58 -2.11
C MET A 48 10.21 3.76 -2.49
N LYS A 49 9.72 5.00 -2.42
CA LYS A 49 10.53 6.23 -2.54
C LYS A 49 11.42 6.51 -1.33
N ASP A 50 11.08 6.02 -0.14
CA ASP A 50 11.89 6.24 1.06
C ASP A 50 13.21 5.46 0.94
N LYS A 51 14.33 6.18 1.07
CA LYS A 51 15.67 5.59 1.00
C LYS A 51 15.98 4.62 2.15
N ASN A 52 15.16 4.63 3.21
CA ASN A 52 15.31 3.73 4.36
C ASN A 52 14.41 2.49 4.26
N VAL A 53 13.70 2.32 3.14
CA VAL A 53 12.87 1.14 2.86
C VAL A 53 13.58 0.34 1.78
N ASP A 54 14.01 -0.87 2.13
CA ASP A 54 14.73 -1.75 1.21
C ASP A 54 13.79 -2.66 0.41
N GLY A 55 12.55 -2.85 0.86
CA GLY A 55 11.56 -3.68 0.20
C GLY A 55 10.16 -3.48 0.77
N LEU A 56 9.16 -4.07 0.13
CA LEU A 56 7.75 -3.94 0.46
C LEU A 56 7.08 -5.31 0.57
N ILE A 57 6.42 -5.56 1.69
CA ILE A 57 5.42 -6.63 1.81
C ILE A 57 4.06 -5.98 1.60
N LEU A 58 3.33 -6.44 0.59
CA LEU A 58 2.04 -5.87 0.20
C LEU A 58 0.94 -6.89 0.48
N ALA A 59 0.27 -6.76 1.63
CA ALA A 59 -0.87 -7.58 1.99
C ALA A 59 -2.17 -6.99 1.39
N LEU A 60 -2.81 -7.76 0.50
CA LEU A 60 -4.04 -7.40 -0.20
C LEU A 60 -5.14 -8.36 0.24
N GLU A 61 -6.18 -7.84 0.89
CA GLU A 61 -7.35 -8.60 1.30
C GLU A 61 -8.46 -8.46 0.25
N PHE A 62 -8.90 -9.59 -0.32
CA PHE A 62 -9.88 -9.67 -1.41
C PHE A 62 -11.26 -10.02 -0.86
N PHE A 63 -12.24 -9.25 -1.29
CA PHE A 63 -13.66 -9.54 -1.14
C PHE A 63 -14.26 -9.71 -2.53
N ILE A 64 -15.23 -10.61 -2.68
CA ILE A 64 -15.89 -10.90 -3.97
C ILE A 64 -16.52 -9.62 -4.54
N GLU A 65 -16.94 -8.71 -3.67
CA GLU A 65 -17.55 -7.42 -3.96
C GLU A 65 -16.57 -6.38 -4.51
N ILE A 66 -15.26 -6.65 -4.48
CA ILE A 66 -14.21 -5.73 -4.91
C ILE A 66 -13.49 -6.25 -6.15
N GLU A 67 -13.69 -5.57 -7.29
CA GLU A 67 -12.83 -5.76 -8.46
C GLU A 67 -11.46 -5.09 -8.23
N PHE A 68 -10.41 -5.91 -8.20
CA PHE A 68 -9.03 -5.43 -8.11
C PHE A 68 -8.36 -5.47 -9.48
N ASP A 69 -7.78 -4.33 -9.87
CA ASP A 69 -6.89 -4.23 -11.01
C ASP A 69 -5.44 -4.25 -10.53
N PHE A 70 -4.73 -5.35 -10.75
CA PHE A 70 -3.33 -5.49 -10.35
C PHE A 70 -2.35 -4.75 -11.25
N THR A 71 -2.77 -4.31 -12.44
CA THR A 71 -1.89 -3.60 -13.37
C THR A 71 -1.42 -2.25 -12.79
N ILE A 72 -2.12 -1.72 -11.78
CA ILE A 72 -1.72 -0.54 -11.01
C ILE A 72 -0.31 -0.65 -10.41
N PHE A 73 0.17 -1.87 -10.14
CA PHE A 73 1.50 -2.11 -9.58
C PHE A 73 2.60 -2.26 -10.63
N GLU A 74 2.28 -2.32 -11.93
CA GLU A 74 3.29 -2.47 -12.98
C GLU A 74 4.32 -1.34 -12.96
N ASN A 75 3.83 -0.10 -12.83
CA ASN A 75 4.69 1.08 -12.80
C ASN A 75 5.53 1.12 -11.52
N LEU A 76 5.03 0.58 -10.41
CA LEU A 76 5.76 0.47 -9.16
C LEU A 76 6.97 -0.45 -9.33
N ILE A 77 6.77 -1.65 -9.88
CA ILE A 77 7.84 -2.63 -10.12
C ILE A 77 8.89 -2.05 -11.08
N LYS A 78 8.45 -1.42 -12.19
CA LYS A 78 9.33 -0.78 -13.16
C LYS A 78 10.15 0.37 -12.54
N SER A 79 9.59 1.10 -11.58
CA SER A 79 10.23 2.26 -10.95
C SER A 79 11.23 1.89 -9.85
N TYR A 80 11.11 0.70 -9.26
CA TYR A 80 11.94 0.24 -8.14
C TYR A 80 12.48 -1.18 -8.38
N PRO A 81 13.28 -1.40 -9.44
CA PRO A 81 13.73 -2.74 -9.82
C PRO A 81 14.63 -3.42 -8.77
N ASP A 82 15.33 -2.63 -7.94
CA ASP A 82 16.29 -3.14 -6.95
C ASP A 82 15.70 -3.37 -5.56
N LYS A 83 14.42 -3.05 -5.35
CA LYS A 83 13.74 -3.22 -4.07
C LYS A 83 12.70 -4.33 -4.18
N PRO A 84 12.84 -5.47 -3.47
CA PRO A 84 11.87 -6.56 -3.57
C PRO A 84 10.47 -6.11 -3.14
N ILE A 85 9.47 -6.52 -3.91
CA ILE A 85 8.05 -6.39 -3.59
C ILE A 85 7.47 -7.79 -3.49
N ILE A 86 6.92 -8.14 -2.32
CA ILE A 86 6.31 -9.45 -2.05
C ILE A 86 4.82 -9.23 -1.83
N PRO A 87 3.96 -9.53 -2.83
CA PRO A 87 2.52 -9.49 -2.65
C PRO A 87 2.04 -10.72 -1.87
N ILE A 88 1.15 -10.50 -0.91
CA ILE A 88 0.42 -11.53 -0.18
C ILE A 88 -1.06 -11.32 -0.49
N LEU A 89 -1.68 -12.30 -1.14
CA LEU A 89 -3.10 -12.26 -1.46
C LEU A 89 -3.87 -13.04 -0.39
N ILE A 90 -4.80 -12.38 0.28
CA ILE A 90 -5.62 -12.95 1.35
C ILE A 90 -7.06 -12.97 0.85
N GLN A 91 -7.65 -14.16 0.78
CA GLN A 91 -9.07 -14.31 0.48
C GLN A 91 -9.83 -14.38 1.80
N ALA A 92 -10.74 -13.43 2.02
CA ALA A 92 -11.59 -13.34 3.20
C ALA A 92 -13.05 -13.67 2.87
#